data_AF-A0A9X7IPY7-F1
#
_entry.id   AF-A0A9X7IPY7-F1
#
_cell.length_a   1.000
_cell.length_b   1.000
_cell.length_c   1.000
_cell.angle_alpha   90.00
_cell.angle_beta   90.00
_cell.angle_gamma   90.00
#
_symmetry.space_group_name_H-M   'P 1'
#
loop_
_entity.id
_entity.type
_entity.pdbx_description
1 polymer ?
#
loop_
_entity_poly.entity_id
_entity_poly.type
_entity_poly.pdbx_seq_one_letter_code
_entity_poly.pdbx_strand_id
1 'polypeptide(L)'
;MTMPKPVAIDLTDDELVLMVQSLNEYFGSAKRADSVLAPIIGLPRTEDFDSFVERIIEALESKEPLFDLDWARALFLTEIAWASDLVGSGLDFATNIRDEKALPLLRSIQRKISNYNRFALLRDNFLRPPPDTPPPAVV
;
A
#
# COMPACT_ATOMS: atom_id res chain seq x y z
N MET A 1 14.83 -17.38 16.34
CA MET A 1 13.94 -16.45 15.60
C MET A 1 13.45 -17.18 14.36
N THR A 2 12.15 -17.44 14.26
CA THR A 2 11.55 -18.01 13.05
C THR A 2 11.54 -16.92 11.99
N MET A 3 12.03 -17.20 10.79
CA MET A 3 11.93 -16.24 9.70
C MET A 3 10.44 -15.94 9.41
N PRO A 4 10.08 -14.68 9.13
CA PRO A 4 8.73 -14.36 8.71
C PRO A 4 8.39 -15.21 7.48
N LYS A 5 7.17 -15.74 7.44
CA LYS A 5 6.66 -16.54 6.33
C LYS A 5 5.60 -15.75 5.58
N PRO A 6 5.50 -15.90 4.25
CA PRO A 6 4.43 -15.28 3.49
C PRO A 6 3.08 -15.91 3.86
N VAL A 7 2.03 -15.09 3.85
CA VAL A 7 0.67 -15.44 4.26
C VAL A 7 -0.25 -15.27 3.05
N ALA A 8 -0.97 -16.33 2.68
CA ALA A 8 -2.02 -16.23 1.67
C ALA A 8 -3.29 -15.62 2.31
N ILE A 9 -3.90 -14.66 1.63
CA ILE A 9 -5.22 -14.11 1.97
C ILE A 9 -6.13 -14.40 0.78
N ASP A 10 -7.27 -15.00 1.06
CA ASP A 10 -8.27 -15.33 0.04
C ASP A 10 -9.03 -14.07 -0.38
N LEU A 11 -8.52 -13.39 -1.39
CA LEU A 11 -9.17 -12.25 -2.04
C LEU A 11 -9.97 -12.74 -3.26
N THR A 12 -11.17 -12.19 -3.45
CA THR A 12 -11.95 -12.44 -4.67
C THR A 12 -11.30 -11.72 -5.85
N ASP A 13 -11.68 -12.10 -7.07
CA ASP A 13 -11.17 -11.44 -8.27
C ASP A 13 -11.51 -9.94 -8.31
N ASP A 14 -12.72 -9.54 -7.87
CA ASP A 14 -13.10 -8.12 -7.77
C ASP A 14 -12.27 -7.37 -6.72
N GLU A 15 -11.92 -8.01 -5.60
CA GLU A 15 -11.07 -7.41 -4.57
C GLU A 15 -9.63 -7.24 -5.06
N LEU A 16 -9.10 -8.24 -5.78
CA LEU A 16 -7.80 -8.16 -6.42
C LEU A 16 -7.76 -7.05 -7.46
N VAL A 17 -8.78 -6.97 -8.32
CA VAL A 17 -8.90 -5.89 -9.31
C VAL A 17 -8.90 -4.52 -8.64
N LEU A 18 -9.64 -4.35 -7.54
CA LEU A 18 -9.63 -3.08 -6.81
C LEU A 18 -8.23 -2.76 -6.28
N MET A 19 -7.56 -3.70 -5.61
CA MET A 19 -6.21 -3.45 -5.07
C MET A 19 -5.20 -3.14 -6.17
N VAL A 20 -5.18 -3.92 -7.25
CA VAL A 20 -4.25 -3.74 -8.38
C VAL A 20 -4.48 -2.39 -9.05
N GLN A 21 -5.73 -2.03 -9.36
CA GLN A 21 -6.05 -0.74 -9.97
C GLN A 21 -5.65 0.41 -9.05
N SER A 22 -5.97 0.34 -7.75
CA SER A 22 -5.56 1.37 -6.78
C SER A 22 -4.06 1.50 -6.65
N LEU A 23 -3.29 0.40 -6.69
CA LEU A 23 -1.83 0.46 -6.66
C LEU A 23 -1.26 1.01 -7.96
N ASN A 24 -1.87 0.68 -9.10
CA ASN A 24 -1.45 1.15 -10.42
C ASN A 24 -1.60 2.67 -10.58
N GLU A 25 -2.45 3.31 -9.79
CA GLU A 25 -2.55 4.78 -9.75
C GLU A 25 -1.25 5.48 -9.37
N TYR A 26 -0.34 4.81 -8.65
CA TYR A 26 0.98 5.35 -8.36
C TYR A 26 1.90 5.43 -9.58
N PHE A 27 1.54 4.78 -10.69
CA PHE A 27 2.16 5.03 -12.00
C PHE A 27 1.39 6.06 -12.84
N GLY A 28 0.29 6.62 -12.30
CA GLY A 28 -0.60 7.57 -12.94
C GLY A 28 -0.86 8.79 -12.07
N SER A 29 -2.12 9.10 -11.80
CA SER A 29 -2.53 10.32 -11.11
C SER A 29 -1.91 10.47 -9.70
N ALA A 30 -1.72 9.36 -8.97
CA ALA A 30 -1.15 9.38 -7.62
C ALA A 30 0.39 9.48 -7.57
N LYS A 31 1.08 9.39 -8.72
CA LYS A 31 2.57 9.43 -8.83
C LYS A 31 3.23 10.58 -8.08
N ARG A 32 2.56 11.73 -8.00
CA ARG A 32 3.02 12.92 -7.26
C ARG A 32 3.28 12.65 -5.77
N ALA A 33 2.65 11.62 -5.19
CA ALA A 33 2.71 11.32 -3.78
C ALA A 33 3.88 10.42 -3.36
N ASP A 34 4.61 9.81 -4.30
CA ASP A 34 5.65 8.82 -4.02
C ASP A 34 6.70 9.34 -3.03
N SER A 35 7.20 10.56 -3.22
CA SER A 35 8.21 11.17 -2.34
C SER A 35 7.73 11.35 -0.89
N VAL A 36 6.41 11.47 -0.69
CA VAL A 36 5.79 11.59 0.64
C VAL A 36 5.47 10.20 1.19
N LEU A 37 4.97 9.28 0.36
CA LEU A 37 4.50 7.97 0.78
C LEU A 37 5.62 6.96 0.98
N ALA A 38 6.69 7.01 0.19
CA ALA A 38 7.84 6.11 0.32
C ALA A 38 8.43 6.08 1.74
N PRO A 39 8.79 7.20 2.37
CA PRO A 39 9.28 7.17 3.75
C PRO A 39 8.19 6.73 4.74
N ILE A 40 6.92 7.09 4.50
CA ILE A 40 5.78 6.70 5.34
C ILE A 40 5.64 5.18 5.41
N ILE A 41 5.78 4.46 4.30
CA ILE A 41 5.72 3.00 4.27
C ILE A 41 7.06 2.33 4.63
N GLY A 42 8.07 3.11 5.01
CA GLY A 42 9.37 2.60 5.47
C GLY A 42 10.33 2.20 4.36
N LEU A 43 10.17 2.75 3.16
CA LEU A 43 11.18 2.64 2.11
C LEU A 43 12.26 3.71 2.32
N PRO A 44 13.55 3.34 2.20
CA PRO A 44 14.65 4.25 2.51
C PRO A 44 14.84 5.33 1.44
N ARG A 45 14.35 5.09 0.22
CA ARG A 45 14.48 6.01 -0.90
C ARG A 45 13.20 6.03 -1.72
N THR A 46 12.90 7.18 -2.31
CA THR A 46 11.75 7.35 -3.20
C THR A 46 11.86 6.48 -4.45
N GLU A 47 13.09 6.28 -4.96
CA GLU A 47 13.31 5.43 -6.13
C GLU A 47 12.91 3.96 -5.89
N ASP A 48 12.87 3.51 -4.63
CA ASP A 48 12.47 2.16 -4.28
C ASP A 48 10.92 1.98 -4.29
N PHE A 49 10.15 3.08 -4.40
CA PHE A 49 8.69 3.06 -4.35
C PHE A 49 8.07 2.37 -5.57
N ASP A 50 8.52 2.72 -6.78
CA ASP A 50 8.02 2.11 -8.02
C ASP A 50 8.24 0.61 -8.04
N SER A 51 9.47 0.18 -7.77
CA SER A 51 9.81 -1.25 -7.71
C SER A 51 9.06 -1.98 -6.61
N PHE A 52 8.75 -1.31 -5.49
CA PHE A 52 7.91 -1.89 -4.46
C PHE A 52 6.48 -2.08 -4.96
N VAL A 53 5.85 -1.05 -5.54
CA VAL A 53 4.46 -1.10 -6.02
C VAL A 53 4.32 -2.12 -7.14
N GLU A 54 5.23 -2.13 -8.12
CA GLU A 54 5.28 -3.10 -9.23
C GLU A 54 5.30 -4.54 -8.70
N ARG A 55 6.23 -4.85 -7.78
CA ARG A 55 6.33 -6.18 -7.17
C ARG A 55 5.04 -6.59 -6.44
N ILE A 56 4.38 -5.66 -5.74
CA ILE A 56 3.11 -5.97 -5.06
C ILE A 56 2.00 -6.24 -6.08
N ILE A 57 1.91 -5.46 -7.16
CA ILE A 57 0.95 -5.70 -8.24
C ILE A 57 1.16 -7.09 -8.84
N GLU A 58 2.39 -7.43 -9.24
CA GLU A 58 2.73 -8.74 -9.82
C GLU A 58 2.34 -9.90 -8.90
N ALA A 59 2.62 -9.77 -7.60
CA ALA A 59 2.26 -10.77 -6.61
C ALA A 59 0.74 -10.90 -6.44
N LEU A 60 -0.01 -9.80 -6.44
CA LEU A 60 -1.47 -9.82 -6.35
C LEU A 60 -2.11 -10.45 -7.61
N GLU A 61 -1.64 -10.10 -8.80
CA GLU A 61 -2.09 -10.67 -10.06
C GLU A 61 -1.82 -12.17 -10.14
N SER A 62 -0.65 -12.60 -9.64
CA SER A 62 -0.25 -14.00 -9.55
C SER A 62 -0.90 -14.75 -8.37
N LYS A 63 -1.70 -14.06 -7.55
CA LYS A 63 -2.30 -14.57 -6.30
C LYS A 63 -1.27 -15.19 -5.35
N GLU A 64 -0.07 -14.63 -5.33
CA GLU A 64 1.03 -15.06 -4.47
C GLU A 64 0.84 -14.56 -3.03
N PRO A 65 1.28 -15.36 -2.03
CA PRO A 65 1.23 -14.93 -0.65
C PRO A 65 2.26 -13.84 -0.37
N LEU A 66 1.85 -12.79 0.34
CA LEU A 66 2.73 -11.69 0.77
C LEU A 66 3.17 -11.83 2.23
N PHE A 67 4.26 -11.18 2.59
CA PHE A 67 4.61 -11.00 4.01
C PHE A 67 3.63 -10.06 4.69
N ASP A 68 3.43 -10.20 6.00
CA ASP A 68 2.48 -9.38 6.75
C ASP A 68 2.74 -7.86 6.63
N LEU A 69 4.01 -7.45 6.57
CA LEU A 69 4.35 -6.03 6.35
C LEU A 69 3.96 -5.57 4.94
N ASP A 70 4.12 -6.41 3.93
CA ASP A 70 3.73 -6.10 2.56
C ASP A 70 2.21 -6.04 2.42
N TRP A 71 1.47 -6.93 3.09
CA TRP A 71 0.01 -6.83 3.21
C TRP A 71 -0.44 -5.51 3.85
N ALA A 72 0.25 -5.07 4.92
CA ALA A 72 -0.07 -3.82 5.59
C ALA A 72 0.16 -2.61 4.67
N ARG A 73 1.29 -2.60 3.95
CA ARG A 73 1.64 -1.55 2.99
C ARG A 73 0.68 -1.52 1.80
N ALA A 74 0.36 -2.68 1.23
CA ALA A 74 -0.57 -2.80 0.12
C ALA A 74 -1.95 -2.25 0.51
N LEU A 75 -2.48 -2.67 1.67
CA LEU A 75 -3.76 -2.14 2.17
C LEU A 75 -3.71 -0.62 2.36
N PHE A 76 -2.69 -0.11 3.04
CA PHE A 76 -2.54 1.32 3.31
C PHE A 76 -2.49 2.15 2.01
N LEU A 77 -1.70 1.71 1.02
CA LEU A 77 -1.60 2.37 -0.27
C LEU A 77 -2.91 2.29 -1.06
N THR A 78 -3.59 1.14 -1.07
CA THR A 78 -4.93 1.01 -1.70
C THR A 78 -5.93 2.00 -1.09
N GLU A 79 -5.96 2.13 0.24
CA GLU A 79 -6.86 3.06 0.93
C GLU A 79 -6.57 4.52 0.57
N ILE A 80 -5.30 4.90 0.50
CA ILE A 80 -4.88 6.26 0.14
C ILE A 80 -5.17 6.56 -1.32
N ALA A 81 -4.79 5.67 -2.23
CA ALA A 81 -5.01 5.83 -3.67
C ALA A 81 -6.49 6.02 -4.01
N TRP A 82 -7.38 5.25 -3.37
CA TRP A 82 -8.82 5.35 -3.60
C TRP A 82 -9.47 6.55 -2.90
N ALA A 83 -9.16 6.81 -1.62
CA ALA A 83 -9.93 7.79 -0.84
C ALA A 83 -9.37 9.22 -0.88
N SER A 84 -8.08 9.39 -1.16
CA SER A 84 -7.42 10.69 -1.10
C SER A 84 -7.24 11.29 -2.49
N ASP A 85 -7.71 12.51 -2.70
CA ASP A 85 -7.31 13.30 -3.88
C ASP A 85 -6.01 14.08 -3.62
N LEU A 86 -5.61 14.27 -2.37
CA LEU A 86 -4.39 15.02 -2.04
C LEU A 86 -3.13 14.20 -2.34
N VAL A 87 -3.11 12.95 -1.86
CA VAL A 87 -1.95 12.03 -1.94
C VAL A 87 -2.31 10.69 -2.60
N GLY A 88 -3.46 10.65 -3.29
CA GLY A 88 -3.91 9.52 -4.09
C GLY A 88 -4.54 10.01 -5.40
N SER A 89 -5.48 9.23 -5.91
CA SER A 89 -6.23 9.53 -7.13
C SER A 89 -7.71 9.70 -6.88
N GLY A 90 -8.18 10.01 -5.67
CA GLY A 90 -9.59 9.80 -5.29
C GLY A 90 -10.66 10.27 -6.29
N LEU A 91 -10.56 11.51 -6.81
CA LEU A 91 -11.52 12.00 -7.81
C LEU A 91 -11.33 11.34 -9.19
N ASP A 92 -10.09 11.11 -9.60
CA ASP A 92 -9.74 10.46 -10.87
C ASP A 92 -10.06 8.96 -10.85
N PHE A 93 -9.89 8.28 -9.71
CA PHE A 93 -10.08 6.84 -9.54
C PHE A 93 -11.54 6.45 -9.68
N ALA A 94 -12.46 7.31 -9.22
CA ALA A 94 -13.89 7.12 -9.38
C ALA A 94 -14.32 7.01 -10.86
N THR A 95 -13.47 7.46 -11.80
CA THR A 95 -13.69 7.29 -13.25
C THR A 95 -13.37 5.87 -13.73
N ASN A 96 -12.46 5.16 -13.05
CA ASN A 96 -12.09 3.78 -13.31
C ASN A 96 -13.04 2.80 -12.60
N ILE A 97 -13.25 3.00 -11.31
CA ILE A 97 -14.16 2.20 -10.48
C ILE A 97 -15.02 3.14 -9.64
N ARG A 98 -16.32 3.18 -9.95
CA ARG A 98 -17.28 4.02 -9.21
C ARG A 98 -17.32 3.65 -7.73
N ASP A 99 -17.50 4.66 -6.88
CA ASP A 99 -17.50 4.52 -5.42
C ASP A 99 -18.52 3.50 -4.90
N GLU A 100 -19.70 3.39 -5.53
CA GLU A 100 -20.71 2.42 -5.10
C GLU A 100 -20.25 0.97 -5.29
N LYS A 101 -19.32 0.73 -6.22
CA LYS A 101 -18.66 -0.57 -6.42
C LYS A 101 -17.40 -0.68 -5.54
N ALA A 102 -16.60 0.37 -5.42
CA ALA A 102 -15.32 0.33 -4.70
C ALA A 102 -15.49 0.19 -3.18
N LEU A 103 -16.41 0.95 -2.56
CA LEU A 103 -16.59 0.98 -1.11
C LEU A 103 -16.88 -0.40 -0.48
N PRO A 104 -17.85 -1.21 -0.97
CA PRO A 104 -18.10 -2.52 -0.37
C PRO A 104 -16.91 -3.48 -0.53
N LEU A 105 -16.20 -3.43 -1.65
CA LEU A 105 -14.98 -4.21 -1.89
C LEU A 105 -13.86 -3.80 -0.92
N LEU A 106 -13.61 -2.50 -0.76
CA LEU A 106 -12.61 -2.02 0.19
C LEU A 106 -12.91 -2.45 1.62
N ARG A 107 -14.18 -2.38 2.05
CA ARG A 107 -14.59 -2.87 3.37
C ARG A 107 -14.38 -4.37 3.52
N SER A 108 -14.53 -5.15 2.46
CA SER A 108 -14.24 -6.59 2.48
C SER A 108 -12.74 -6.85 2.61
N ILE A 109 -11.92 -6.19 1.78
CA ILE A 109 -10.44 -6.24 1.83
C ILE A 109 -9.94 -5.87 3.23
N GLN A 110 -10.41 -4.76 3.80
CA GLN A 110 -10.05 -4.33 5.15
C GLN A 110 -10.34 -5.39 6.21
N ARG A 111 -11.47 -6.09 6.14
CA ARG A 111 -11.79 -7.16 7.09
C ARG A 111 -10.88 -8.37 6.96
N LYS A 112 -10.37 -8.65 5.75
CA LYS A 112 -9.47 -9.77 5.47
C LYS A 112 -8.01 -9.46 5.80
N ILE A 113 -7.57 -8.23 5.51
CA ILE A 113 -6.18 -7.82 5.63
C ILE A 113 -5.89 -7.12 6.95
N SER A 114 -6.76 -6.24 7.44
CA SER A 114 -6.47 -5.45 8.62
C SER A 114 -6.45 -6.30 9.89
N ASN A 115 -5.34 -6.22 10.63
CA ASN A 115 -5.24 -6.76 11.98
C ASN A 115 -4.17 -5.98 12.77
N TYR A 116 -4.16 -6.18 14.09
CA TYR A 116 -3.27 -5.45 14.98
C TYR A 116 -1.78 -5.72 14.71
N ASN A 117 -1.40 -6.95 14.35
CA ASN A 117 -0.01 -7.29 14.07
C ASN A 117 0.51 -6.56 12.83
N ARG A 118 -0.29 -6.50 11.76
CA ARG A 118 0.04 -5.75 10.53
C ARG A 118 0.09 -4.26 10.77
N PHE A 119 -0.82 -3.72 11.59
CA PHE A 119 -0.74 -2.33 12.03
C PHE A 119 0.56 -2.04 12.81
N ALA A 120 0.93 -2.91 13.76
CA ALA A 120 2.17 -2.76 14.52
C ALA A 120 3.40 -2.84 13.61
N LEU A 121 3.44 -3.77 12.66
CA LEU A 121 4.51 -3.87 11.65
C LEU A 121 4.62 -2.60 10.81
N LEU A 122 3.49 -2.06 10.33
CA LEU A 122 3.48 -0.82 9.55
C LEU A 122 3.99 0.35 10.40
N ARG A 123 3.51 0.52 11.64
CA ARG A 123 3.95 1.54 12.59
C ARG A 123 5.44 1.45 12.89
N ASP A 124 5.96 0.26 13.15
CA ASP A 124 7.35 0.07 13.57
C ASP A 124 8.33 0.24 12.39
N ASN A 125 7.82 0.24 11.16
CA ASN A 125 8.57 0.58 9.96
C ASN A 125 8.19 1.96 9.39
N PHE A 126 7.30 2.69 10.06
CA PHE A 126 6.80 3.99 9.63
C PHE A 126 7.90 5.02 9.76
N LEU A 127 8.13 5.82 8.71
CA LEU A 127 9.16 6.87 8.70
C LEU A 127 10.54 6.33 9.13
N ARG A 128 10.95 5.16 8.60
CA ARG A 128 12.32 4.71 8.80
C ARG A 128 13.23 5.73 8.12
N PRO A 129 14.02 6.53 8.87
CA PRO A 129 14.88 7.51 8.23
C PRO A 129 15.87 6.74 7.34
N PRO A 130 16.26 7.29 6.18
CA PRO A 130 17.43 6.81 5.46
C PRO A 130 18.57 6.57 6.45
N PRO A 131 19.33 5.47 6.35
CA PRO A 131 20.39 5.12 7.30
C PRO A 131 21.40 6.26 7.55
N ASP A 132 21.49 7.22 6.62
CA ASP A 132 22.39 8.37 6.66
C ASP A 132 21.72 9.70 7.08
N THR A 133 20.49 9.68 7.60
CA THR A 133 19.82 10.91 8.04
C THR A 133 20.44 11.39 9.35
N PRO A 134 21.09 12.57 9.38
CA PRO A 134 21.61 13.10 10.62
C PRO A 134 20.45 13.33 11.61
N PRO A 135 20.65 13.10 12.92
CA PRO A 135 19.60 13.31 13.90
C PRO A 135 19.09 14.76 13.82
N PRO A 136 17.78 14.98 14.02
CA PRO A 136 17.21 16.32 13.94
C PRO A 136 17.98 17.25 14.89
N ALA A 137 18.36 18.43 14.37
CA ALA A 137 19.03 19.45 15.17
C ALA A 137 18.11 19.81 16.35
N VAL A 138 18.62 19.63 17.56
CA VAL A 138 17.94 20.06 18.79
C VAL A 138 17.92 21.59 18.74
N VAL A 139 16.71 22.17 18.60
CA VAL A 139 16.47 23.61 18.70
C VAL A 139 16.15 23.95 20.15
#